data_AF-A0A1F7XD00-F1
#
_entry.id   AF-A0A1F7XD00-F1
#
_cell.length_a   1.000
_cell.length_b   1.000
_cell.length_c   1.000
_cell.angle_alpha   90.00
_cell.angle_beta   90.00
_cell.angle_gamma   90.00
#
_symmetry.space_group_name_H-M   'P 1'
#
loop_
_entity.id
_entity.type
_entity.pdbx_description
1 polymer ?
#
loop_
_entity_poly.entity_id
_entity_poly.type
_entity_poly.pdbx_seq_one_letter_code
_entity_poly.pdbx_strand_id
1 'polypeptide(L)'
;MKNLKIIKKFLKFQKSNKVRFFYVGFILFGYILGTLYPFTPLSSVKKFSSPIASENLIIAKELKKSLENKNFTLINVHVPYEGEIEKTDLFLEYDGIIAGKDRLPEDKSAQIILYCKSGNMSEKALVTIKSLGYTNVKHLVGGMDSWKKVGLEVLDLSRLSDDVLPEEGFTLPISWGDIAPRLIELGVIDKEKFEKTVAMEDNEKAVFMGKSDIPIKINAQNSQFVVDLLWALGLAQKSLVYEEGPMGKEYKDKAGQFASTGGWTLAKGSAMSHYNKHDLIPLTPDQHKKVMDIAVNVYRPCCGNHTAFPDCNHGMAALAAIELMVSKGLTDEEIYENVLKLNSFWFGGSYITTATYFARQGIPWSEVDAKEVLGSQYSSSQGAMQIAEMVGPIPYGEQSGGGCGA
;
A
#
# COMPACT_ATOMS: atom_id res chain seq x y z
N MET A 1 -45.18 27.99 -1.65
CA MET A 1 -45.56 28.98 -2.70
C MET A 1 -44.56 30.16 -2.91
N LYS A 2 -43.29 30.08 -2.49
CA LYS A 2 -42.28 31.15 -2.78
C LYS A 2 -41.21 30.80 -3.82
N ASN A 3 -41.03 29.52 -4.19
CA ASN A 3 -39.96 29.10 -5.12
C ASN A 3 -40.35 29.05 -6.61
N LEU A 4 -41.63 29.26 -6.96
CA LEU A 4 -42.08 29.26 -8.38
C LEU A 4 -41.93 30.63 -9.09
N LYS A 5 -41.63 31.71 -8.36
CA LYS A 5 -41.50 33.07 -8.94
C LYS A 5 -40.09 33.38 -9.46
N ILE A 6 -39.06 32.66 -9.02
CA ILE A 6 -37.67 32.90 -9.43
C ILE A 6 -37.40 32.28 -10.81
N ILE A 7 -37.96 31.10 -11.08
CA ILE A 7 -37.76 30.38 -12.36
C ILE A 7 -38.44 31.10 -13.53
N LYS A 8 -39.60 31.74 -13.32
CA LYS A 8 -40.28 32.54 -14.37
C LYS A 8 -39.58 33.85 -14.69
N LYS A 9 -38.70 34.36 -13.84
CA LYS A 9 -37.92 35.59 -14.11
C LYS A 9 -36.68 35.30 -14.97
N PHE A 10 -36.10 34.11 -14.85
CA PHE A 10 -34.95 33.68 -15.65
C PHE A 10 -35.34 33.37 -17.10
N LEU A 11 -36.50 32.74 -17.32
CA LEU A 11 -36.99 32.36 -18.66
C LEU A 11 -37.52 33.55 -19.50
N LYS A 12 -37.70 34.74 -18.91
CA LYS A 12 -38.13 35.94 -19.64
C LYS A 12 -36.97 36.78 -20.18
N PHE A 13 -35.73 36.49 -19.79
CA PHE A 13 -34.54 37.22 -20.26
C PHE A 13 -34.01 36.71 -21.61
N GLN A 14 -34.51 35.58 -22.11
CA GLN A 14 -34.05 34.94 -23.35
C GLN A 14 -34.85 35.31 -24.62
N LYS A 15 -35.81 36.23 -24.54
CA LYS A 15 -36.67 36.64 -25.67
C LYS A 15 -36.57 38.13 -26.03
N SER A 16 -35.35 38.67 -26.05
CA SER A 16 -35.07 40.00 -26.62
C SER A 16 -34.18 39.87 -27.85
N ASN A 17 -34.73 40.23 -29.01
CA ASN A 17 -34.06 40.24 -30.33
C ASN A 17 -32.87 41.22 -30.45
N LYS A 18 -32.37 41.79 -29.35
CA LYS A 18 -31.21 42.71 -29.37
C LYS A 18 -29.84 42.01 -29.33
N VAL A 19 -29.77 40.71 -29.00
CA VAL A 19 -28.49 39.98 -28.93
C VAL A 19 -28.00 39.50 -30.31
N ARG A 20 -28.87 39.41 -31.31
CA ARG A 20 -28.50 38.96 -32.66
C ARG A 20 -27.72 39.99 -33.49
N PHE A 21 -27.73 41.27 -33.11
CA PHE A 21 -26.98 42.31 -33.83
C PHE A 21 -25.52 42.46 -33.36
N PHE A 22 -25.16 41.95 -32.18
CA PHE A 22 -23.79 42.04 -31.67
C PHE A 22 -22.82 41.01 -32.26
N TYR A 23 -23.33 39.88 -32.76
CA TYR A 23 -22.48 38.82 -33.32
C TYR A 23 -22.16 38.97 -34.82
N VAL A 24 -22.94 39.77 -35.57
CA VAL A 24 -22.66 40.01 -37.00
C VAL A 24 -21.59 41.11 -37.18
N GLY A 25 -21.48 42.05 -36.23
CA GLY A 25 -20.44 43.09 -36.24
C GLY A 25 -19.02 42.56 -35.96
N PHE A 26 -18.88 41.55 -35.11
CA PHE A 26 -17.57 41.00 -34.75
C PHE A 26 -16.95 40.12 -35.85
N ILE A 27 -17.78 39.46 -36.66
CA ILE A 27 -17.32 38.62 -37.78
C ILE A 27 -16.88 39.50 -38.97
N LEU A 28 -17.50 40.66 -39.18
CA LEU A 28 -17.10 41.62 -40.21
C LEU A 28 -15.87 42.47 -39.82
N PHE A 29 -15.66 42.75 -38.52
CA PHE A 29 -14.46 43.47 -38.06
C PHE A 29 -13.19 42.60 -38.09
N GLY A 30 -13.31 41.29 -37.87
CA GLY A 30 -12.20 40.34 -38.01
C GLY A 30 -11.73 40.14 -39.46
N TYR A 31 -12.63 40.28 -40.45
CA TYR A 31 -12.29 40.13 -41.86
C TYR A 31 -11.54 41.36 -42.43
N ILE A 32 -11.84 42.56 -41.92
CA ILE A 32 -11.18 43.80 -42.38
C ILE A 32 -9.75 43.93 -41.81
N LEU A 33 -9.49 43.48 -40.58
CA LEU A 33 -8.12 43.47 -40.03
C LEU A 33 -7.22 42.39 -40.64
N GLY A 34 -7.79 41.30 -41.19
CA GLY A 34 -7.03 40.23 -41.85
C GLY A 34 -6.47 40.59 -43.24
N THR A 35 -6.85 41.73 -43.81
CA THR A 35 -6.42 42.16 -45.16
C THR A 35 -5.34 43.24 -45.15
N LEU A 36 -4.99 43.79 -43.99
CA LEU A 36 -4.01 44.88 -43.84
C LEU A 36 -2.64 44.45 -43.31
N TYR A 37 -2.47 43.19 -42.93
CA TYR A 37 -1.17 42.61 -42.56
C TYR A 37 -0.93 41.32 -43.36
N PRO A 38 -0.09 41.33 -44.41
CA PRO A 38 0.28 40.10 -45.07
C PRO A 38 0.99 39.19 -44.05
N PHE A 39 0.36 38.05 -43.78
CA PHE A 39 0.92 36.95 -43.02
C PHE A 39 2.17 36.48 -43.78
N THR A 40 3.36 36.90 -43.33
CA THR A 40 4.60 36.27 -43.79
C THR A 40 4.53 34.82 -43.36
N PRO A 41 4.67 33.84 -44.27
CA PRO A 41 4.72 32.44 -43.87
C PRO A 41 5.90 32.30 -42.91
N LEU A 42 5.62 31.85 -41.69
CA LEU A 42 6.65 31.52 -40.71
C LEU A 42 7.42 30.33 -41.28
N SER A 43 8.46 30.64 -42.04
CA SER A 43 9.43 29.67 -42.53
C SER A 43 10.01 28.92 -41.33
N SER A 44 9.81 27.60 -41.34
CA SER A 44 10.55 26.60 -40.55
C SER A 44 11.09 27.08 -39.21
N VAL A 45 10.29 26.96 -38.16
CA VAL A 45 10.87 26.76 -36.83
C VAL A 45 11.63 25.44 -36.89
N LYS A 46 12.92 25.48 -37.21
CA LYS A 46 13.84 24.38 -36.94
C LYS A 46 13.68 24.05 -35.46
N LYS A 47 13.23 22.84 -35.15
CA LYS A 47 13.44 22.24 -33.83
C LYS A 47 14.95 22.25 -33.58
N PHE A 48 15.45 23.26 -32.88
CA PHE A 48 16.77 23.22 -32.29
C PHE A 48 16.67 22.34 -31.04
N SER A 49 16.69 21.02 -31.23
CA SER A 49 17.22 20.15 -30.19
C SER A 49 18.73 20.32 -30.28
N SER A 50 19.30 21.22 -29.48
CA SER A 50 20.74 21.21 -29.25
C SER A 50 21.13 19.79 -28.82
N PRO A 51 22.16 19.17 -29.43
CA PRO A 51 22.60 17.85 -29.01
C PRO A 51 22.89 17.89 -27.50
N ILE A 52 22.35 16.92 -26.75
CA ILE A 52 22.67 16.81 -25.32
C ILE A 52 24.19 16.72 -25.18
N ALA A 53 24.74 17.56 -24.32
CA ALA A 53 26.17 17.58 -24.11
C ALA A 53 26.64 16.28 -23.41
N SER A 54 27.80 15.78 -23.86
CA SER A 54 28.40 14.47 -23.53
C SER A 54 28.35 14.12 -22.04
N GLU A 55 28.58 15.11 -21.17
CA GLU A 55 28.62 14.93 -19.72
C GLU A 55 27.27 14.53 -19.10
N ASN A 56 26.18 14.70 -19.84
CA ASN A 56 24.82 14.35 -19.42
C ASN A 56 24.38 12.95 -19.91
N LEU A 57 25.30 12.20 -20.50
CA LEU A 57 25.05 10.86 -21.03
C LEU A 57 25.74 9.82 -20.14
N ILE A 58 25.11 8.66 -19.98
CA ILE A 58 25.73 7.46 -19.42
C ILE A 58 25.33 6.24 -20.25
N ILE A 59 26.28 5.33 -20.51
CA ILE A 59 26.01 4.08 -21.24
C ILE A 59 25.76 2.92 -20.26
N ALA A 60 25.07 1.86 -20.71
CA ALA A 60 24.66 0.74 -19.86
C ALA A 60 25.81 0.10 -19.06
N LYS A 61 26.97 -0.14 -19.69
CA LYS A 61 28.15 -0.73 -19.02
C LYS A 61 28.72 0.19 -17.92
N GLU A 62 28.71 1.50 -18.15
CA GLU A 62 29.17 2.48 -17.15
C GLU A 62 28.18 2.55 -15.99
N LEU A 63 26.87 2.64 -16.28
CA LEU A 63 25.84 2.64 -15.25
C LEU A 63 25.90 1.36 -14.40
N LYS A 64 26.05 0.19 -15.01
CA LYS A 64 26.18 -1.08 -14.27
C LYS A 64 27.35 -1.06 -13.30
N LYS A 65 28.50 -0.53 -13.71
CA LYS A 65 29.66 -0.35 -12.82
C LYS A 65 29.36 0.66 -11.71
N SER A 66 28.69 1.78 -12.02
CA SER A 66 28.30 2.78 -11.02
C SER A 66 27.32 2.23 -9.97
N LEU A 67 26.47 1.26 -10.33
CA LEU A 67 25.54 0.61 -9.38
C LEU A 67 26.25 -0.24 -8.31
N GLU A 68 27.51 -0.63 -8.51
CA GLU A 68 28.31 -1.36 -7.50
C GLU A 68 28.60 -0.48 -6.28
N ASN A 69 28.84 0.82 -6.50
CA ASN A 69 29.12 1.81 -5.46
C ASN A 69 28.16 3.00 -5.63
N LYS A 70 26.87 2.69 -5.57
CA LYS A 70 25.80 3.63 -5.87
C LYS A 70 25.77 4.79 -4.87
N ASN A 71 25.90 6.01 -5.38
CA ASN A 71 25.84 7.27 -4.64
C ASN A 71 25.01 8.35 -5.37
N PHE A 72 24.07 7.91 -6.20
CA PHE A 72 23.23 8.74 -7.05
C PHE A 72 21.79 8.24 -7.00
N THR A 73 20.83 9.12 -7.32
CA THR A 73 19.43 8.75 -7.46
C THR A 73 19.17 8.22 -8.87
N LEU A 74 18.72 6.97 -8.98
CA LEU A 74 18.31 6.34 -10.23
C LEU A 74 16.79 6.42 -10.39
N ILE A 75 16.32 7.10 -11.42
CA ILE A 75 14.90 7.40 -11.63
C ILE A 75 14.40 6.78 -12.94
N ASN A 76 13.38 5.93 -12.84
CA ASN A 76 12.62 5.46 -13.99
C ASN A 76 11.54 6.49 -14.34
N VAL A 77 11.57 7.00 -15.58
CA VAL A 77 10.59 8.00 -16.05
C VAL A 77 9.67 7.47 -17.14
N HIS A 78 9.72 6.15 -17.41
CA HIS A 78 8.99 5.53 -18.49
C HIS A 78 7.51 5.36 -18.18
N VAL A 79 6.64 5.79 -19.09
CA VAL A 79 5.19 5.60 -18.96
C VAL A 79 4.63 5.09 -20.29
N PRO A 80 3.77 4.04 -20.31
CA PRO A 80 3.39 3.18 -19.17
C PRO A 80 4.58 2.37 -18.63
N TYR A 81 4.44 1.80 -17.43
CA TYR A 81 5.50 0.96 -16.83
C TYR A 81 5.79 -0.27 -17.69
N GLU A 82 7.07 -0.57 -17.95
CA GLU A 82 7.55 -1.72 -18.75
C GLU A 82 8.76 -2.39 -18.06
N GLY A 83 8.76 -2.39 -16.73
CA GLY A 83 9.87 -2.86 -15.90
C GLY A 83 10.85 -1.75 -15.49
N GLU A 84 11.86 -2.14 -14.71
CA GLU A 84 12.85 -1.25 -14.12
C GLU A 84 14.23 -1.89 -13.96
N ILE A 85 15.27 -1.06 -13.87
CA ILE A 85 16.63 -1.50 -13.57
C ILE A 85 16.76 -1.75 -12.06
N GLU A 86 17.51 -2.78 -11.67
CA GLU A 86 17.83 -3.05 -10.26
C GLU A 86 18.33 -1.79 -9.53
N LYS A 87 18.02 -1.66 -8.24
CA LYS A 87 18.34 -0.48 -7.42
C LYS A 87 17.74 0.84 -7.96
N THR A 88 16.60 0.81 -8.64
CA THR A 88 15.83 2.03 -8.93
C THR A 88 15.32 2.65 -7.63
N ASP A 89 15.54 3.95 -7.44
CA ASP A 89 15.07 4.65 -6.23
C ASP A 89 13.64 5.16 -6.38
N LEU A 90 13.32 5.66 -7.57
CA LEU A 90 12.10 6.42 -7.78
C LEU A 90 11.50 6.12 -9.15
N PHE A 91 10.19 5.94 -9.17
CA PHE A 91 9.40 6.10 -10.38
C PHE A 91 8.80 7.51 -10.42
N LEU A 92 9.08 8.24 -11.51
CA LEU A 92 8.53 9.57 -11.72
C LEU A 92 8.33 9.81 -13.21
N GLU A 93 7.08 9.79 -13.66
CA GLU A 93 6.71 9.97 -15.07
C GLU A 93 7.37 11.21 -15.69
N TYR A 94 7.89 11.08 -16.92
CA TYR A 94 8.67 12.14 -17.57
C TYR A 94 7.91 13.47 -17.73
N ASP A 95 6.58 13.43 -17.84
CA ASP A 95 5.67 14.56 -17.91
C ASP A 95 5.08 14.96 -16.55
N GLY A 96 5.23 14.10 -15.53
CA GLY A 96 4.87 14.36 -14.13
C GLY A 96 5.98 14.98 -13.28
N ILE A 97 7.19 15.21 -13.82
CA ILE A 97 8.37 15.70 -13.07
C ILE A 97 8.07 16.95 -12.24
N ILE A 98 7.38 17.94 -12.80
CA ILE A 98 7.08 19.20 -12.08
C ILE A 98 6.14 18.94 -10.89
N ALA A 99 5.14 18.07 -11.07
CA ALA A 99 4.18 17.74 -10.03
C ALA A 99 4.82 16.91 -8.90
N GLY A 100 5.79 16.05 -9.23
CA GLY A 100 6.52 15.24 -8.25
C GLY A 100 7.89 15.79 -7.83
N LYS A 101 8.17 17.08 -8.08
CA LYS A 101 9.49 17.69 -7.82
C LYS A 101 9.96 17.54 -6.36
N ASP A 102 9.02 17.44 -5.42
CA ASP A 102 9.32 17.32 -3.98
C ASP A 102 9.87 15.94 -3.61
N ARG A 103 9.86 14.98 -4.55
CA ARG A 103 10.49 13.65 -4.40
C ARG A 103 11.91 13.59 -4.97
N LEU A 104 12.35 14.63 -5.67
CA LEU A 104 13.72 14.73 -6.16
C LEU A 104 14.65 15.10 -4.99
N PRO A 105 15.95 14.77 -5.05
CA PRO A 105 16.91 15.13 -4.00
C PRO A 105 16.85 16.62 -3.65
N GLU A 106 16.89 16.95 -2.36
CA GLU A 106 16.90 18.35 -1.90
C GLU A 106 18.13 19.10 -2.42
N ASP A 107 19.30 18.45 -2.41
CA ASP A 107 20.55 18.96 -2.95
C ASP A 107 20.52 18.97 -4.50
N LYS A 108 20.55 20.16 -5.09
CA LYS A 108 20.55 20.37 -6.55
C LYS A 108 21.83 19.92 -7.25
N SER A 109 22.90 19.66 -6.48
CA SER A 109 24.16 19.12 -6.99
C SER A 109 24.24 17.59 -6.90
N ALA A 110 23.29 16.96 -6.20
CA ALA A 110 23.20 15.50 -6.11
C ALA A 110 23.07 14.90 -7.51
N GLN A 111 23.77 13.77 -7.72
CA GLN A 111 23.74 13.11 -9.01
C GLN A 111 22.39 12.40 -9.22
N ILE A 112 21.74 12.72 -10.35
CA ILE A 112 20.52 12.06 -10.80
C ILE A 112 20.81 11.36 -12.12
N ILE A 113 20.42 10.09 -12.22
CA ILE A 113 20.47 9.32 -13.46
C ILE A 113 19.05 8.93 -13.85
N LEU A 114 18.61 9.39 -15.01
CA LEU A 114 17.30 9.12 -15.56
C LEU A 114 17.37 7.98 -16.58
N TYR A 115 16.34 7.15 -16.63
CA TYR A 115 16.19 6.21 -17.72
C TYR A 115 14.72 6.00 -18.07
N CYS A 116 14.50 5.52 -19.29
CA CYS A 116 13.20 5.02 -19.72
C CYS A 116 13.43 3.80 -20.61
N LYS A 117 12.45 3.38 -21.42
CA LYS A 117 12.64 2.27 -22.37
C LYS A 117 13.73 2.50 -23.41
N SER A 118 13.66 3.60 -24.17
CA SER A 118 14.54 3.84 -25.33
C SER A 118 15.46 5.06 -25.22
N GLY A 119 15.36 5.83 -24.13
CA GLY A 119 16.10 7.07 -23.89
C GLY A 119 15.34 8.37 -24.20
N ASN A 120 14.29 8.31 -25.03
CA ASN A 120 13.57 9.52 -25.49
C ASN A 120 12.83 10.27 -24.37
N MET A 121 12.21 9.55 -23.42
CA MET A 121 11.51 10.18 -22.30
C MET A 121 12.49 10.69 -21.25
N SER A 122 13.58 9.94 -20.99
CA SER A 122 14.61 10.36 -20.04
C SER A 122 15.40 11.59 -20.52
N GLU A 123 15.58 11.76 -21.83
CA GLU A 123 16.12 13.00 -22.42
C GLU A 123 15.20 14.21 -22.13
N LYS A 124 13.88 14.07 -22.30
CA LYS A 124 12.92 15.14 -21.98
C LYS A 124 12.87 15.45 -20.48
N ALA A 125 12.87 14.40 -19.66
CA ALA A 125 12.92 14.55 -18.21
C ALA A 125 14.21 15.27 -17.79
N LEU A 126 15.35 14.99 -18.42
CA LEU A 126 16.62 15.65 -18.14
C LEU A 126 16.54 17.16 -18.34
N VAL A 127 15.96 17.61 -19.46
CA VAL A 127 15.75 19.05 -19.73
C VAL A 127 14.88 19.69 -18.64
N THR A 128 13.82 18.99 -18.24
CA THR A 128 12.89 19.47 -17.20
C THR A 128 13.56 19.53 -15.83
N ILE A 129 14.31 18.50 -15.43
CA ILE A 129 15.02 18.48 -14.14
C ILE A 129 16.12 19.56 -14.13
N LYS A 130 16.84 19.78 -15.23
CA LYS A 130 17.80 20.88 -15.34
C LYS A 130 17.16 22.26 -15.21
N SER A 131 15.95 22.47 -15.75
CA SER A 131 15.23 23.74 -15.60
C SER A 131 14.78 24.02 -14.16
N LEU A 132 14.69 22.97 -13.33
CA LEU A 132 14.48 23.07 -11.88
C LEU A 132 15.76 23.37 -11.08
N GLY A 133 16.89 23.59 -11.77
CA GLY A 133 18.17 24.00 -11.16
C GLY A 133 19.13 22.87 -10.82
N TYR A 134 18.81 21.62 -11.13
CA TYR A 134 19.75 20.51 -10.93
C TYR A 134 20.90 20.56 -11.92
N THR A 135 22.13 20.41 -11.43
CA THR A 135 23.34 20.61 -12.23
C THR A 135 24.00 19.30 -12.66
N ASN A 136 23.77 18.21 -11.93
CA ASN A 136 24.38 16.90 -12.15
C ASN A 136 23.35 15.85 -12.56
N VAL A 137 22.83 15.97 -13.79
CA VAL A 137 21.78 15.09 -14.32
C VAL A 137 22.29 14.37 -15.55
N LYS A 138 22.26 13.04 -15.52
CA LYS A 138 22.53 12.19 -16.68
C LYS A 138 21.29 11.42 -17.10
N HIS A 139 21.26 10.94 -18.33
CA HIS A 139 20.31 9.90 -18.72
C HIS A 139 20.99 8.72 -19.42
N LEU A 140 20.41 7.54 -19.26
CA LEU A 140 20.88 6.31 -19.87
C LEU A 140 20.63 6.33 -21.38
N VAL A 141 21.71 6.34 -22.17
CA VAL A 141 21.66 6.33 -23.63
C VAL A 141 21.04 5.02 -24.11
N GLY A 142 19.98 5.14 -24.90
CA GLY A 142 19.22 4.00 -25.42
C GLY A 142 18.33 3.28 -24.39
N GLY A 143 18.27 3.78 -23.14
CA GLY A 143 17.37 3.29 -22.09
C GLY A 143 17.53 1.81 -21.75
N MET A 144 16.46 1.20 -21.24
CA MET A 144 16.39 -0.24 -20.95
C MET A 144 16.64 -1.11 -22.18
N ASP A 145 16.35 -0.64 -23.39
CA ASP A 145 16.63 -1.39 -24.62
C ASP A 145 18.14 -1.54 -24.86
N SER A 146 18.97 -0.53 -24.53
CA SER A 146 20.43 -0.67 -24.59
C SER A 146 20.99 -1.49 -23.43
N TRP A 147 20.36 -1.40 -22.26
CA TRP A 147 20.66 -2.22 -21.09
C TRP A 147 20.53 -3.73 -21.39
N LYS A 148 19.38 -4.13 -21.95
CA LYS A 148 19.14 -5.51 -22.39
C LYS A 148 20.09 -5.96 -23.51
N LYS A 149 20.43 -5.08 -24.46
CA LYS A 149 21.35 -5.40 -25.57
C LYS A 149 22.76 -5.78 -25.10
N VAL A 150 23.19 -5.31 -23.93
CA VAL A 150 24.48 -5.70 -23.34
C VAL A 150 24.37 -6.89 -22.38
N GLY A 151 23.22 -7.58 -22.37
CA GLY A 151 22.99 -8.80 -21.58
C GLY A 151 22.61 -8.55 -20.12
N LEU A 152 22.16 -7.34 -19.78
CA LEU A 152 21.73 -7.01 -18.41
C LEU A 152 20.21 -7.11 -18.29
N GLU A 153 19.74 -7.53 -17.11
CA GLU A 153 18.33 -7.81 -16.84
C GLU A 153 17.55 -6.57 -16.42
N VAL A 154 16.27 -6.56 -16.76
CA VAL A 154 15.28 -5.57 -16.30
C VAL A 154 14.30 -6.33 -15.42
N LEU A 155 14.06 -5.81 -14.21
CA LEU A 155 13.08 -6.33 -13.28
C LEU A 155 11.68 -6.05 -13.82
N ASP A 156 10.84 -7.07 -13.87
CA ASP A 156 9.41 -6.91 -14.12
C ASP A 156 8.66 -7.12 -12.80
N LEU A 157 8.27 -6.00 -12.18
CA LEU A 157 7.52 -6.00 -10.93
C LEU A 157 6.01 -5.90 -11.16
N SER A 158 5.53 -5.97 -12.41
CA SER A 158 4.11 -5.83 -12.74
C SER A 158 3.24 -6.92 -12.10
N ARG A 159 3.82 -8.08 -11.79
CA ARG A 159 3.16 -9.22 -11.14
C ARG A 159 3.43 -9.33 -9.65
N LEU A 160 4.22 -8.43 -9.07
CA LEU A 160 4.60 -8.51 -7.66
C LEU A 160 3.37 -8.45 -6.73
N SER A 161 2.31 -7.77 -7.15
CA SER A 161 1.05 -7.76 -6.41
C SER A 161 0.40 -9.14 -6.33
N ASP A 162 0.52 -9.98 -7.37
CA ASP A 162 0.01 -11.36 -7.36
C ASP A 162 0.81 -12.23 -6.37
N ASP A 163 2.11 -11.99 -6.25
CA ASP A 163 2.98 -12.75 -5.32
C ASP A 163 2.68 -12.41 -3.84
N VAL A 164 2.34 -11.15 -3.57
CA VAL A 164 2.02 -10.67 -2.22
C VAL A 164 0.55 -10.95 -1.85
N LEU A 165 -0.37 -10.75 -2.79
CA LEU A 165 -1.82 -10.84 -2.64
C LEU A 165 -2.43 -11.71 -3.74
N PRO A 166 -2.15 -13.02 -3.76
CA PRO A 166 -2.72 -13.91 -4.77
C PRO A 166 -4.26 -13.88 -4.72
N GLU A 167 -4.91 -13.91 -5.88
CA GLU A 167 -6.38 -13.84 -5.99
C GLU A 167 -7.07 -14.97 -5.20
N GLU A 168 -6.49 -16.19 -5.28
CA GLU A 168 -6.97 -17.35 -4.54
C GLU A 168 -6.74 -17.25 -3.02
N GLY A 169 -5.85 -16.36 -2.59
CA GLY A 169 -5.45 -16.17 -1.21
C GLY A 169 -4.60 -17.29 -0.62
N PHE A 170 -4.51 -17.33 0.70
CA PHE A 170 -3.77 -18.37 1.42
C PHE A 170 -4.69 -19.19 2.32
N THR A 171 -4.38 -20.48 2.44
CA THR A 171 -4.95 -21.34 3.49
C THR A 171 -3.91 -21.53 4.56
N LEU A 172 -4.26 -21.15 5.79
CA LEU A 172 -3.40 -21.29 6.95
C LEU A 172 -3.46 -22.73 7.49
N PRO A 173 -2.39 -23.25 8.11
CA PRO A 173 -2.35 -24.59 8.73
C PRO A 173 -3.10 -24.65 10.08
N ILE A 174 -4.22 -23.93 10.18
CA ILE A 174 -5.13 -23.86 11.33
C ILE A 174 -6.58 -23.81 10.83
N SER A 175 -7.52 -24.22 11.67
CA SER A 175 -8.96 -24.26 11.35
C SER A 175 -9.78 -23.48 12.38
N TRP A 176 -10.98 -23.07 11.99
CA TRP A 176 -11.90 -22.34 12.88
C TRP A 176 -12.51 -23.23 13.97
N GLY A 177 -12.69 -24.52 13.73
CA GLY A 177 -13.32 -25.44 14.69
C GLY A 177 -14.66 -24.93 15.23
N ASP A 178 -14.81 -24.91 16.56
CA ASP A 178 -16.00 -24.43 17.27
C ASP A 178 -15.85 -22.99 17.81
N ILE A 179 -14.82 -22.26 17.38
CA ILE A 179 -14.49 -20.92 17.89
C ILE A 179 -15.67 -19.95 17.77
N ALA A 180 -16.24 -19.81 16.57
CA ALA A 180 -17.32 -18.86 16.33
C ALA A 180 -18.61 -19.18 17.14
N PRO A 181 -19.10 -20.43 17.18
CA PRO A 181 -20.17 -20.82 18.09
C PRO A 181 -19.90 -20.48 19.57
N ARG A 182 -18.69 -20.78 20.07
CA ARG A 182 -18.31 -20.48 21.46
C ARG A 182 -18.28 -18.98 21.74
N LEU A 183 -17.78 -18.16 20.81
CA LEU A 183 -17.78 -16.70 20.93
C LEU A 183 -19.20 -16.12 20.97
N ILE A 184 -20.16 -16.71 20.24
CA ILE A 184 -21.57 -16.32 20.31
C ILE A 184 -22.20 -16.72 21.65
N GLU A 185 -21.97 -17.95 22.09
CA GLU A 185 -22.52 -18.47 23.35
C GLU A 185 -22.05 -17.62 24.54
N LEU A 186 -20.77 -17.27 24.56
CA LEU A 186 -20.17 -16.42 25.58
C LEU A 186 -20.59 -14.95 25.48
N GLY A 187 -21.23 -14.53 24.38
CA GLY A 187 -21.64 -13.14 24.15
C GLY A 187 -20.52 -12.21 23.69
N VAL A 188 -19.34 -12.74 23.36
CA VAL A 188 -18.24 -11.98 22.75
C VAL A 188 -18.67 -11.47 21.37
N ILE A 189 -19.45 -12.27 20.65
CA ILE A 189 -20.10 -11.93 19.38
C ILE A 189 -21.62 -11.91 19.57
N ASP A 190 -22.22 -10.76 19.31
CA ASP A 190 -23.62 -10.63 18.96
C ASP A 190 -23.77 -10.95 17.48
N LYS A 191 -24.28 -12.16 17.19
CA LYS A 191 -24.40 -12.70 15.83
C LYS A 191 -25.12 -11.75 14.89
N GLU A 192 -26.21 -11.12 15.32
CA GLU A 192 -26.98 -10.23 14.45
C GLU A 192 -26.23 -8.94 14.11
N LYS A 193 -25.45 -8.40 15.06
CA LYS A 193 -24.59 -7.24 14.78
C LYS A 193 -23.45 -7.62 13.85
N PHE A 194 -22.84 -8.77 14.08
CA PHE A 194 -21.73 -9.26 13.28
C PHE A 194 -22.17 -9.49 11.82
N GLU A 195 -23.28 -10.19 11.59
CA GLU A 195 -23.85 -10.44 10.26
C GLU A 195 -24.25 -9.16 9.50
N LYS A 196 -24.57 -8.07 10.21
CA LYS A 196 -24.88 -6.77 9.60
C LYS A 196 -23.63 -5.96 9.26
N THR A 197 -22.53 -6.20 9.96
CA THR A 197 -21.30 -5.40 9.86
C THR A 197 -20.30 -6.04 8.92
N VAL A 198 -20.19 -7.37 8.98
CA VAL A 198 -19.20 -8.17 8.26
C VAL A 198 -19.89 -8.92 7.15
N ALA A 199 -19.52 -8.63 5.90
CA ALA A 199 -20.01 -9.37 4.74
C ALA A 199 -19.52 -10.82 4.81
N MET A 200 -20.42 -11.77 4.55
CA MET A 200 -20.15 -13.20 4.64
C MET A 200 -20.79 -13.95 3.49
N GLU A 201 -20.02 -14.83 2.86
CA GLU A 201 -20.51 -15.81 1.92
C GLU A 201 -20.89 -17.11 2.65
N ASP A 202 -21.23 -18.15 1.89
CA ASP A 202 -21.72 -19.40 2.46
C ASP A 202 -20.65 -20.12 3.30
N ASN A 203 -19.37 -19.96 2.96
CA ASN A 203 -18.26 -20.52 3.71
C ASN A 203 -18.12 -19.86 5.09
N GLU A 204 -18.15 -18.52 5.16
CA GLU A 204 -18.07 -17.78 6.41
C GLU A 204 -19.29 -18.04 7.30
N LYS A 205 -20.49 -18.16 6.72
CA LYS A 205 -21.70 -18.55 7.46
C LYS A 205 -21.60 -19.97 8.02
N ALA A 206 -20.92 -20.88 7.33
CA ALA A 206 -20.72 -22.25 7.79
C ALA A 206 -19.83 -22.31 9.05
N VAL A 207 -18.85 -21.41 9.19
CA VAL A 207 -18.01 -21.27 10.40
C VAL A 207 -18.88 -21.04 11.64
N PHE A 208 -19.94 -20.23 11.52
CA PHE A 208 -20.89 -19.98 12.61
C PHE A 208 -21.82 -21.16 12.95
N MET A 209 -21.88 -22.19 12.09
CA MET A 209 -22.67 -23.40 12.37
C MET A 209 -21.87 -24.45 13.17
N GLY A 210 -20.57 -24.23 13.43
CA GLY A 210 -19.71 -25.19 14.13
C GLY A 210 -19.53 -26.51 13.40
N LYS A 211 -19.82 -26.53 12.08
CA LYS A 211 -19.68 -27.73 11.26
C LYS A 211 -18.25 -27.78 10.73
N SER A 212 -17.51 -28.82 11.10
CA SER A 212 -16.18 -29.21 10.58
C SER A 212 -14.97 -28.32 10.92
N ASP A 213 -13.77 -28.91 10.80
CA ASP A 213 -12.47 -28.23 10.81
C ASP A 213 -12.25 -27.40 9.54
N ILE A 214 -13.08 -26.37 9.31
CA ILE A 214 -12.94 -25.45 8.18
C ILE A 214 -11.59 -24.72 8.31
N PRO A 215 -10.65 -24.87 7.36
CA PRO A 215 -9.37 -24.17 7.41
C PRO A 215 -9.58 -22.65 7.38
N ILE A 216 -8.72 -21.92 8.09
CA ILE A 216 -8.72 -20.47 7.99
C ILE A 216 -8.10 -20.10 6.64
N LYS A 217 -8.94 -19.58 5.74
CA LYS A 217 -8.53 -19.08 4.43
C LYS A 217 -8.69 -17.57 4.39
N ILE A 218 -7.70 -16.85 3.86
CA ILE A 218 -7.73 -15.40 3.68
C ILE A 218 -7.48 -15.03 2.22
N ASN A 219 -8.32 -14.17 1.66
CA ASN A 219 -8.14 -13.50 0.38
C ASN A 219 -8.70 -12.07 0.44
N ALA A 220 -8.73 -11.36 -0.69
CA ALA A 220 -9.21 -9.98 -0.75
C ALA A 220 -10.71 -9.85 -0.40
N GLN A 221 -11.52 -10.89 -0.66
CA GLN A 221 -12.97 -10.87 -0.46
C GLN A 221 -13.35 -11.10 1.02
N ASN A 222 -12.61 -11.94 1.74
CA ASN A 222 -12.95 -12.32 3.11
C ASN A 222 -11.98 -11.80 4.18
N SER A 223 -10.99 -10.98 3.82
CA SER A 223 -10.00 -10.42 4.75
C SER A 223 -10.64 -9.75 5.98
N GLN A 224 -11.78 -9.06 5.79
CA GLN A 224 -12.52 -8.44 6.88
C GLN A 224 -13.12 -9.46 7.85
N PHE A 225 -13.71 -10.53 7.33
CA PHE A 225 -14.23 -11.60 8.17
C PHE A 225 -13.13 -12.25 9.01
N VAL A 226 -11.98 -12.52 8.38
CA VAL A 226 -10.84 -13.16 9.05
C VAL A 226 -10.30 -12.28 10.17
N VAL A 227 -10.08 -10.98 9.93
CA VAL A 227 -9.56 -10.08 10.97
C VAL A 227 -10.55 -9.92 12.12
N ASP A 228 -11.85 -9.74 11.85
CA ASP A 228 -12.83 -9.49 12.91
C ASP A 228 -13.11 -10.73 13.76
N LEU A 229 -13.14 -11.92 13.16
CA LEU A 229 -13.35 -13.15 13.92
C LEU A 229 -12.11 -13.49 14.77
N LEU A 230 -10.90 -13.31 14.24
CA LEU A 230 -9.66 -13.45 15.02
C LEU A 230 -9.54 -12.36 16.09
N TRP A 231 -10.01 -11.14 15.82
CA TRP A 231 -10.05 -10.08 16.81
C TRP A 231 -10.98 -10.45 17.97
N ALA A 232 -12.20 -10.92 17.70
CA ALA A 232 -13.12 -11.40 18.72
C ALA A 232 -12.50 -12.51 19.58
N LEU A 233 -11.82 -13.47 18.93
CA LEU A 233 -11.10 -14.55 19.60
C LEU A 233 -9.98 -13.99 20.50
N GLY A 234 -9.12 -13.14 19.96
CA GLY A 234 -8.01 -12.53 20.69
C GLY A 234 -8.50 -11.72 21.90
N LEU A 235 -9.57 -10.95 21.74
CA LEU A 235 -10.19 -10.19 22.83
C LEU A 235 -10.59 -11.10 23.99
N ALA A 236 -11.27 -12.21 23.68
CA ALA A 236 -11.86 -13.10 24.68
C ALA A 236 -10.85 -14.06 25.29
N GLN A 237 -9.87 -14.50 24.51
CA GLN A 237 -8.91 -15.53 24.86
C GLN A 237 -8.07 -15.11 26.07
N LYS A 238 -7.95 -16.02 27.04
CA LYS A 238 -7.07 -15.84 28.17
C LYS A 238 -5.61 -16.07 27.74
N SER A 239 -4.74 -15.10 28.01
CA SER A 239 -3.33 -15.16 27.62
C SER A 239 -2.43 -14.41 28.59
N LEU A 240 -1.25 -14.97 28.86
CA LEU A 240 -0.21 -14.28 29.63
C LEU A 240 0.25 -13.00 28.94
N VAL A 241 0.06 -12.85 27.62
CA VAL A 241 0.37 -11.60 26.90
C VAL A 241 -0.38 -10.40 27.49
N TYR A 242 -1.63 -10.59 27.92
CA TYR A 242 -2.45 -9.53 28.50
C TYR A 242 -2.13 -9.22 29.96
N GLU A 243 -1.48 -10.14 30.67
CA GLU A 243 -1.12 -9.99 32.09
C GLU A 243 0.33 -9.53 32.27
N GLU A 244 1.22 -10.05 31.44
CA GLU A 244 2.68 -9.84 31.48
C GLU A 244 3.17 -8.82 30.46
N GLY A 245 2.45 -8.60 29.36
CA GLY A 245 2.76 -7.58 28.37
C GLY A 245 2.29 -6.18 28.77
N PRO A 246 2.50 -5.17 27.90
CA PRO A 246 2.21 -3.77 28.23
C PRO A 246 0.77 -3.50 28.65
N MET A 247 -0.21 -4.21 28.10
CA MET A 247 -1.61 -4.07 28.53
C MET A 247 -1.84 -4.39 30.01
N GLY A 248 -1.16 -5.41 30.54
CA GLY A 248 -1.32 -5.85 31.93
C GLY A 248 -0.38 -5.16 32.93
N LYS A 249 0.76 -4.67 32.45
CA LYS A 249 1.79 -4.03 33.27
C LYS A 249 1.71 -2.51 33.26
N GLU A 250 1.77 -1.91 32.07
CA GLU A 250 1.88 -0.45 31.90
C GLU A 250 0.52 0.23 31.78
N TYR A 251 -0.43 -0.44 31.13
CA TYR A 251 -1.73 0.12 30.75
C TYR A 251 -2.92 -0.58 31.41
N LYS A 252 -2.72 -1.25 32.54
CA LYS A 252 -3.74 -2.07 33.21
C LYS A 252 -5.07 -1.34 33.41
N ASP A 253 -5.02 -0.11 33.92
CA ASP A 253 -6.21 0.71 34.20
C ASP A 253 -6.76 1.44 32.96
N LYS A 254 -6.09 1.28 31.81
CA LYS A 254 -6.42 1.90 30.52
C LYS A 254 -6.71 0.86 29.44
N ALA A 255 -6.72 -0.44 29.78
CA ALA A 255 -6.87 -1.52 28.82
C ALA A 255 -8.13 -1.38 27.94
N GLY A 256 -9.22 -0.79 28.46
CA GLY A 256 -10.46 -0.54 27.69
C GLY A 256 -10.44 0.69 26.78
N GLN A 257 -9.35 1.45 26.72
CA GLN A 257 -9.23 2.68 25.91
C GLN A 257 -8.56 2.43 24.55
N PHE A 258 -8.10 1.20 24.29
CA PHE A 258 -7.44 0.84 23.04
C PHE A 258 -8.44 0.50 21.95
N ALA A 259 -8.03 0.64 20.69
CA ALA A 259 -8.88 0.32 19.54
C ALA A 259 -9.29 -1.17 19.55
N SER A 260 -8.39 -2.06 19.98
CA SER A 260 -8.66 -3.49 20.10
C SER A 260 -9.66 -3.89 21.20
N THR A 261 -9.96 -3.01 22.14
CA THR A 261 -10.87 -3.32 23.25
C THR A 261 -12.08 -2.41 23.21
N GLY A 262 -11.90 -1.11 23.42
CA GLY A 262 -12.94 -0.10 23.38
C GLY A 262 -13.58 0.04 22.00
N GLY A 263 -12.87 -0.34 20.92
CA GLY A 263 -13.41 -0.36 19.57
C GLY A 263 -14.28 -1.58 19.24
N TRP A 264 -14.30 -2.62 20.07
CA TRP A 264 -15.12 -3.80 19.80
C TRP A 264 -16.58 -3.58 20.21
N THR A 265 -17.44 -3.22 19.24
CA THR A 265 -18.86 -2.92 19.50
C THR A 265 -19.82 -4.09 19.23
N LEU A 266 -19.28 -5.18 18.71
CA LEU A 266 -20.04 -6.36 18.28
C LEU A 266 -20.31 -7.35 19.42
N ALA A 267 -19.97 -7.05 20.67
CA ALA A 267 -20.32 -7.88 21.81
C ALA A 267 -21.78 -7.68 22.29
N LYS A 268 -22.27 -8.68 23.03
CA LYS A 268 -23.44 -8.55 23.90
C LYS A 268 -22.99 -7.90 25.21
N GLY A 269 -23.29 -6.61 25.36
CA GLY A 269 -22.83 -5.83 26.50
C GLY A 269 -21.48 -5.16 26.22
N SER A 270 -20.58 -5.12 27.22
CA SER A 270 -19.27 -4.46 27.09
C SER A 270 -18.20 -5.43 26.64
N ALA A 271 -17.35 -5.03 25.69
CA ALA A 271 -16.15 -5.78 25.30
C ALA A 271 -15.26 -6.16 26.49
N MET A 272 -15.12 -5.24 27.45
CA MET A 272 -14.30 -5.47 28.66
C MET A 272 -14.88 -6.52 29.60
N SER A 273 -16.14 -6.95 29.42
CA SER A 273 -16.70 -8.10 30.16
C SER A 273 -16.12 -9.45 29.70
N HIS A 274 -15.48 -9.46 28.52
CA HIS A 274 -14.87 -10.64 27.90
C HIS A 274 -13.35 -10.56 27.77
N TYR A 275 -12.76 -9.37 27.85
CA TYR A 275 -11.32 -9.15 27.73
C TYR A 275 -10.49 -10.10 28.62
N ASN A 276 -9.59 -10.88 28.00
CA ASN A 276 -8.64 -11.79 28.64
C ASN A 276 -9.28 -12.71 29.71
N LYS A 277 -10.36 -13.42 29.36
CA LYS A 277 -11.20 -14.10 30.37
C LYS A 277 -11.47 -15.58 30.11
N HIS A 278 -11.57 -15.97 28.85
CA HIS A 278 -12.09 -17.27 28.45
C HIS A 278 -10.95 -18.15 27.93
N ASP A 279 -10.87 -19.39 28.42
CA ASP A 279 -9.89 -20.36 27.92
C ASP A 279 -10.43 -21.02 26.63
N LEU A 280 -10.33 -20.29 25.52
CA LEU A 280 -10.79 -20.70 24.20
C LEU A 280 -9.76 -21.57 23.49
N ILE A 281 -8.48 -21.21 23.63
CA ILE A 281 -7.31 -21.94 23.12
C ILE A 281 -6.49 -22.41 24.33
N PRO A 282 -6.64 -23.67 24.78
CA PRO A 282 -5.85 -24.16 25.91
C PRO A 282 -4.36 -24.21 25.55
N LEU A 283 -3.53 -23.45 26.27
CA LEU A 283 -2.08 -23.41 26.08
C LEU A 283 -1.35 -23.93 27.31
N THR A 284 -0.25 -24.66 27.08
CA THR A 284 0.70 -25.03 28.15
C THR A 284 1.55 -23.81 28.57
N PRO A 285 2.25 -23.87 29.72
CA PRO A 285 3.17 -22.81 30.13
C PRO A 285 4.25 -22.51 29.07
N ASP A 286 4.82 -23.54 28.44
CA ASP A 286 5.82 -23.37 27.38
C ASP A 286 5.22 -22.73 26.12
N GLN A 287 3.98 -23.08 25.79
CA GLN A 287 3.25 -22.45 24.68
C GLN A 287 2.96 -20.98 24.95
N HIS A 288 2.53 -20.61 26.16
CA HIS A 288 2.36 -19.20 26.52
C HIS A 288 3.66 -18.40 26.39
N LYS A 289 4.79 -18.97 26.83
CA LYS A 289 6.10 -18.35 26.64
C LYS A 289 6.43 -18.17 25.16
N LYS A 290 6.24 -19.21 24.35
CA LYS A 290 6.46 -19.16 22.90
C LYS A 290 5.60 -18.09 22.22
N VAL A 291 4.33 -17.97 22.60
CA VAL A 291 3.44 -16.91 22.10
C VAL A 291 4.02 -15.53 22.39
N MET A 292 4.47 -15.28 23.63
CA MET A 292 5.10 -14.00 24.01
C MET A 292 6.37 -13.75 23.19
N ASP A 293 7.27 -14.73 23.11
CA ASP A 293 8.55 -14.63 22.40
C ASP A 293 8.37 -14.29 20.91
N ILE A 294 7.31 -14.82 20.27
CA ILE A 294 6.95 -14.47 18.89
C ILE A 294 6.30 -13.08 18.84
N ALA A 295 5.32 -12.82 19.70
CA ALA A 295 4.48 -11.63 19.64
C ALA A 295 5.26 -10.32 19.87
N VAL A 296 6.39 -10.32 20.57
CA VAL A 296 7.27 -9.13 20.71
C VAL A 296 8.02 -8.78 19.43
N ASN A 297 8.13 -9.70 18.47
CA ASN A 297 8.84 -9.52 17.20
C ASN A 297 7.91 -9.20 16.02
N VAL A 298 6.59 -9.26 16.21
CA VAL A 298 5.60 -9.01 15.17
C VAL A 298 5.03 -7.60 15.29
N TYR A 299 5.10 -6.83 14.22
CA TYR A 299 4.50 -5.51 14.07
C TYR A 299 3.50 -5.51 12.91
N ARG A 300 2.73 -4.42 12.79
CA ARG A 300 1.78 -4.22 11.69
C ARG A 300 1.65 -2.71 11.34
N PRO A 301 1.52 -2.34 10.05
CA PRO A 301 1.65 -0.94 9.61
C PRO A 301 0.71 0.09 10.22
N CYS A 302 -0.37 -0.33 10.90
CA CYS A 302 -1.36 0.61 11.48
C CYS A 302 -0.92 1.27 12.79
N CYS A 303 0.10 0.77 13.51
CA CYS A 303 0.53 1.34 14.79
C CYS A 303 2.03 1.10 15.06
N GLY A 304 2.57 1.68 16.12
CA GLY A 304 4.00 1.59 16.47
C GLY A 304 4.37 0.42 17.38
N ASN A 305 3.40 -0.37 17.83
CA ASN A 305 3.59 -1.38 18.87
C ASN A 305 3.73 -2.79 18.29
N HIS A 306 4.37 -3.69 19.05
CA HIS A 306 4.44 -5.11 18.71
C HIS A 306 3.13 -5.83 19.09
N THR A 307 2.89 -7.03 18.58
CA THR A 307 1.70 -7.85 18.84
C THR A 307 1.53 -8.26 20.30
N ALA A 308 2.63 -8.36 21.08
CA ALA A 308 2.53 -8.51 22.54
C ALA A 308 1.97 -7.27 23.27
N PHE A 309 1.76 -6.16 22.54
CA PHE A 309 0.92 -5.04 22.94
C PHE A 309 -0.19 -4.85 21.89
N PRO A 310 -1.26 -5.66 21.97
CA PRO A 310 -2.28 -5.72 20.93
C PRO A 310 -3.27 -4.56 21.03
N ASP A 311 -2.81 -3.31 20.91
CA ASP A 311 -3.55 -2.05 21.06
C ASP A 311 -4.52 -1.72 19.90
N CYS A 312 -4.41 -2.44 18.79
CA CYS A 312 -5.32 -2.35 17.65
C CYS A 312 -5.90 -3.72 17.30
N ASN A 313 -7.06 -3.71 16.61
CA ASN A 313 -7.75 -4.92 16.19
C ASN A 313 -6.84 -5.92 15.44
N HIS A 314 -6.00 -5.44 14.52
CA HIS A 314 -5.05 -6.28 13.78
C HIS A 314 -4.02 -6.94 14.69
N GLY A 315 -3.53 -6.24 15.71
CA GLY A 315 -2.58 -6.82 16.67
C GLY A 315 -3.24 -7.91 17.50
N MET A 316 -4.49 -7.68 17.93
CA MET A 316 -5.26 -8.67 18.67
C MET A 316 -5.63 -9.89 17.82
N ALA A 317 -5.98 -9.68 16.55
CA ALA A 317 -6.22 -10.74 15.58
C ALA A 317 -4.94 -11.55 15.28
N ALA A 318 -3.80 -10.89 15.08
CA ALA A 318 -2.51 -11.54 14.90
C ALA A 318 -2.11 -12.36 16.13
N LEU A 319 -2.35 -11.85 17.34
CA LEU A 319 -2.09 -12.58 18.59
C LEU A 319 -2.92 -13.87 18.64
N ALA A 320 -4.22 -13.80 18.34
CA ALA A 320 -5.08 -14.98 18.30
C ALA A 320 -4.62 -16.02 17.27
N ALA A 321 -4.17 -15.58 16.09
CA ALA A 321 -3.62 -16.48 15.08
C ALA A 321 -2.31 -17.15 15.55
N ILE A 322 -1.41 -16.40 16.20
CA ILE A 322 -0.19 -16.94 16.80
C ILE A 322 -0.54 -17.99 17.86
N GLU A 323 -1.50 -17.72 18.74
CA GLU A 323 -1.96 -18.66 19.78
C GLU A 323 -2.52 -19.95 19.18
N LEU A 324 -3.34 -19.85 18.12
CA LEU A 324 -3.84 -21.02 17.40
C LEU A 324 -2.69 -21.84 16.81
N MET A 325 -1.75 -21.21 16.11
CA MET A 325 -0.64 -21.92 15.48
C MET A 325 0.32 -22.55 16.51
N VAL A 326 0.60 -21.86 17.61
CA VAL A 326 1.39 -22.40 18.73
C VAL A 326 0.67 -23.60 19.37
N SER A 327 -0.66 -23.53 19.54
CA SER A 327 -1.46 -24.65 20.06
C SER A 327 -1.38 -25.90 19.19
N LYS A 328 -1.22 -25.72 17.87
CA LYS A 328 -1.06 -26.79 16.88
C LYS A 328 0.39 -27.28 16.72
N GLY A 329 1.34 -26.66 17.43
CA GLY A 329 2.73 -27.09 17.47
C GLY A 329 3.57 -26.67 16.25
N LEU A 330 3.15 -25.62 15.53
CA LEU A 330 3.93 -25.07 14.42
C LEU A 330 5.30 -24.56 14.88
N THR A 331 6.28 -24.56 13.96
CA THR A 331 7.58 -23.93 14.19
C THR A 331 7.46 -22.40 14.22
N ASP A 332 8.48 -21.72 14.74
CA ASP A 332 8.48 -20.25 14.79
C ASP A 332 8.45 -19.67 13.37
N GLU A 333 9.22 -20.27 12.45
CA GLU A 333 9.31 -19.89 11.05
C GLU A 333 7.95 -20.00 10.35
N GLU A 334 7.26 -21.14 10.50
CA GLU A 334 5.91 -21.33 9.96
C GLU A 334 4.93 -20.28 10.52
N ILE A 335 5.06 -19.91 11.79
CA ILE A 335 4.20 -18.89 12.40
C ILE A 335 4.47 -17.52 11.78
N TYR A 336 5.74 -17.09 11.66
CA TYR A 336 6.06 -15.79 11.05
C TYR A 336 5.60 -15.73 9.59
N GLU A 337 5.80 -16.78 8.80
CA GLU A 337 5.32 -16.84 7.40
C GLU A 337 3.80 -16.69 7.31
N ASN A 338 3.06 -17.36 8.19
CA ASN A 338 1.59 -17.31 8.18
C ASN A 338 1.03 -16.00 8.74
N VAL A 339 1.70 -15.38 9.71
CA VAL A 339 1.38 -14.01 10.15
C VAL A 339 1.66 -13.00 9.04
N LEU A 340 2.75 -13.17 8.28
CA LEU A 340 3.06 -12.29 7.14
C LEU A 340 1.97 -12.37 6.06
N LYS A 341 1.44 -13.57 5.77
CA LYS A 341 0.30 -13.75 4.85
C LYS A 341 -0.95 -12.99 5.33
N LEU A 342 -1.29 -13.12 6.62
CA LEU A 342 -2.42 -12.39 7.23
C LEU A 342 -2.25 -10.88 7.11
N ASN A 343 -1.10 -10.37 7.57
CA ASN A 343 -0.77 -8.95 7.53
C ASN A 343 -0.73 -8.41 6.09
N SER A 344 -0.27 -9.21 5.12
CA SER A 344 -0.26 -8.81 3.70
C SER A 344 -1.67 -8.48 3.22
N PHE A 345 -2.66 -9.35 3.49
CA PHE A 345 -4.05 -9.08 3.11
C PHE A 345 -4.71 -7.93 3.89
N TRP A 346 -4.31 -7.70 5.14
CA TRP A 346 -4.81 -6.57 5.93
C TRP A 346 -4.18 -5.23 5.53
N PHE A 347 -2.95 -5.25 5.01
CA PHE A 347 -2.17 -4.05 4.67
C PHE A 347 -1.55 -4.16 3.27
N GLY A 348 -2.36 -4.51 2.27
CA GLY A 348 -1.90 -4.82 0.91
C GLY A 348 -0.96 -3.79 0.32
N GLY A 349 -1.33 -2.51 0.37
CA GLY A 349 -0.47 -1.42 -0.12
C GLY A 349 0.89 -1.35 0.58
N SER A 350 0.94 -1.54 1.89
CA SER A 350 2.20 -1.53 2.65
C SER A 350 3.08 -2.70 2.28
N TYR A 351 2.54 -3.92 2.18
CA TYR A 351 3.34 -5.11 1.86
C TYR A 351 3.74 -5.20 0.39
N ILE A 352 2.95 -4.68 -0.56
CA ILE A 352 3.40 -4.50 -1.96
C ILE A 352 4.57 -3.51 -2.02
N THR A 353 4.52 -2.44 -1.22
CA THR A 353 5.61 -1.48 -1.11
C THR A 353 6.87 -2.12 -0.51
N THR A 354 6.72 -2.88 0.58
CA THR A 354 7.84 -3.61 1.17
C THR A 354 8.41 -4.66 0.22
N ALA A 355 7.57 -5.43 -0.48
CA ALA A 355 8.02 -6.37 -1.48
C ALA A 355 8.82 -5.68 -2.60
N THR A 356 8.38 -4.49 -3.03
CA THR A 356 9.09 -3.67 -4.02
C THR A 356 10.48 -3.27 -3.52
N TYR A 357 10.59 -2.88 -2.24
CA TYR A 357 11.87 -2.55 -1.61
C TYR A 357 12.85 -3.73 -1.64
N PHE A 358 12.39 -4.94 -1.32
CA PHE A 358 13.23 -6.15 -1.39
C PHE A 358 13.58 -6.54 -2.82
N ALA A 359 12.61 -6.51 -3.74
CA ALA A 359 12.85 -6.86 -5.14
C ALA A 359 13.88 -5.92 -5.80
N ARG A 360 13.88 -4.63 -5.48
CA ARG A 360 14.89 -3.66 -5.94
C ARG A 360 16.30 -3.92 -5.41
N GLN A 361 16.42 -4.69 -4.33
CA GLN A 361 17.68 -5.17 -3.77
C GLN A 361 18.08 -6.57 -4.27
N GLY A 362 17.26 -7.17 -5.14
CA GLY A 362 17.50 -8.50 -5.69
C GLY A 362 17.00 -9.64 -4.82
N ILE A 363 16.13 -9.36 -3.84
CA ILE A 363 15.52 -10.38 -2.98
C ILE A 363 14.05 -10.55 -3.42
N PRO A 364 13.66 -11.67 -4.04
CA PRO A 364 12.28 -11.91 -4.43
C PRO A 364 11.39 -12.10 -3.19
N TRP A 365 10.10 -11.79 -3.30
CA TRP A 365 9.16 -11.88 -2.17
C TRP A 365 9.10 -13.27 -1.55
N SER A 366 9.28 -14.32 -2.34
CA SER A 366 9.30 -15.71 -1.87
C SER A 366 10.52 -16.07 -1.01
N GLU A 367 11.57 -15.24 -0.99
CA GLU A 367 12.83 -15.49 -0.27
C GLU A 367 13.06 -14.52 0.90
N VAL A 368 12.13 -13.61 1.17
CA VAL A 368 12.27 -12.70 2.32
C VAL A 368 12.15 -13.45 3.65
N ASP A 369 12.92 -13.03 4.64
CA ASP A 369 12.75 -13.51 6.01
C ASP A 369 11.48 -12.89 6.61
N ALA A 370 10.48 -13.73 6.90
CA ALA A 370 9.19 -13.25 7.39
C ALA A 370 9.29 -12.57 8.77
N LYS A 371 10.23 -13.00 9.63
CA LYS A 371 10.45 -12.38 10.94
C LYS A 371 11.08 -10.99 10.79
N GLU A 372 12.03 -10.83 9.87
CA GLU A 372 12.61 -9.54 9.51
C GLU A 372 11.51 -8.59 9.02
N VAL A 373 10.74 -9.01 8.02
CA VAL A 373 9.67 -8.20 7.42
C VAL A 373 8.59 -7.84 8.44
N LEU A 374 8.23 -8.74 9.35
CA LEU A 374 7.28 -8.44 10.44
C LEU A 374 7.88 -7.56 11.54
N GLY A 375 9.19 -7.33 11.54
CA GLY A 375 9.87 -6.49 12.52
C GLY A 375 9.52 -5.01 12.43
N SER A 376 9.95 -4.25 13.44
CA SER A 376 9.61 -2.82 13.56
C SER A 376 10.12 -1.96 12.41
N GLN A 377 11.25 -2.32 11.79
CA GLN A 377 11.85 -1.56 10.69
C GLN A 377 10.98 -1.52 9.43
N TYR A 378 10.16 -2.55 9.21
CA TYR A 378 9.36 -2.69 7.99
C TYR A 378 7.87 -2.63 8.28
N SER A 379 7.43 -3.25 9.38
CA SER A 379 6.01 -3.41 9.69
C SER A 379 5.51 -2.52 10.81
N SER A 380 6.32 -1.73 11.54
CA SER A 380 5.73 -0.69 12.40
C SER A 380 5.17 0.45 11.55
N SER A 381 4.26 1.26 12.08
CA SER A 381 3.76 2.46 11.39
C SER A 381 4.90 3.37 10.89
N GLN A 382 5.93 3.60 11.70
CA GLN A 382 7.10 4.39 11.30
C GLN A 382 7.94 3.66 10.26
N GLY A 383 8.19 2.36 10.44
CA GLY A 383 8.94 1.54 9.49
C GLY A 383 8.27 1.51 8.11
N ALA A 384 6.98 1.22 8.06
CA ALA A 384 6.20 1.20 6.83
C ALA A 384 6.20 2.57 6.12
N MET A 385 6.13 3.67 6.86
CA MET A 385 6.27 5.02 6.29
C MET A 385 7.66 5.25 5.69
N GLN A 386 8.73 4.84 6.38
CA GLN A 386 10.10 4.97 5.88
C GLN A 386 10.33 4.13 4.61
N ILE A 387 9.82 2.89 4.58
CA ILE A 387 9.85 2.04 3.39
C ILE A 387 9.10 2.72 2.23
N ALA A 388 7.91 3.26 2.48
CA ALA A 388 7.14 3.96 1.46
C ALA A 388 7.84 5.21 0.92
N GLU A 389 8.54 5.96 1.77
CA GLU A 389 9.36 7.09 1.36
C GLU A 389 10.54 6.64 0.46
N MET A 390 11.23 5.56 0.84
CA MET A 390 12.34 5.02 0.06
C MET A 390 11.91 4.41 -1.29
N VAL A 391 10.74 3.78 -1.36
CA VAL A 391 10.23 3.16 -2.58
C VAL A 391 9.60 4.19 -3.52
N GLY A 392 8.94 5.20 -2.94
CA GLY A 392 8.14 6.17 -3.69
C GLY A 392 6.86 5.55 -4.28
N PRO A 393 6.20 6.25 -5.22
CA PRO A 393 5.00 5.75 -5.88
C PRO A 393 5.29 4.48 -6.67
N ILE A 394 4.36 3.54 -6.60
CA ILE A 394 4.43 2.27 -7.32
C ILE A 394 3.62 2.41 -8.62
N PRO A 395 4.21 2.14 -9.79
CA PRO A 395 3.55 2.30 -11.08
C PRO A 395 2.81 1.03 -11.56
N TYR A 396 2.62 0.05 -10.68
CA TYR A 396 1.99 -1.24 -10.93
C TYR A 396 1.16 -1.68 -9.72
N GLY A 397 0.22 -2.60 -9.96
CA GLY A 397 -0.67 -3.13 -8.94
C GLY A 397 -1.80 -2.17 -8.56
N GLU A 398 -3.00 -2.70 -8.30
CA GLU A 398 -4.07 -1.93 -7.66
C GLU A 398 -3.78 -1.81 -6.15
N GLN A 399 -3.81 -0.60 -5.60
CA GLN A 399 -3.76 -0.39 -4.15
C GLN A 399 -5.11 -0.77 -3.52
N SER A 400 -5.44 -2.06 -3.43
CA SER A 400 -6.61 -2.51 -2.69
C SER A 400 -6.26 -2.66 -1.21
N GLY A 401 -6.65 -1.69 -0.39
CA GLY A 401 -6.72 -1.85 1.07
C GLY A 401 -8.15 -2.20 1.47
N GLY A 402 -8.35 -3.35 2.12
CA GLY A 402 -9.63 -3.69 2.74
C GLY A 402 -9.93 -2.75 3.90
N GLY A 403 -11.21 -2.40 4.11
CA GLY A 403 -11.62 -1.61 5.28
C GLY A 403 -11.71 -2.52 6.50
N CYS A 404 -10.96 -2.20 7.57
CA CYS A 404 -10.73 -3.08 8.72
C CYS A 404 -11.51 -2.74 9.99
N GLY A 405 -12.71 -2.15 9.89
CA GLY A 405 -13.47 -1.64 11.05
C GLY A 405 -14.66 -2.52 11.42
N ALA A 406 -14.88 -2.74 12.74
CA ALA A 406 -16.02 -3.48 13.29
C ALA A 406 -16.96 -2.58 14.11
#